data_AF-A0A0Q9L2U2-F1
#
_entry.id   AF-A0A0Q9L2U2-F1
#
_cell.length_a   1.000
_cell.length_b   1.000
_cell.length_c   1.000
_cell.angle_alpha   90.00
_cell.angle_beta   90.00
_cell.angle_gamma   90.00
#
_symmetry.space_group_name_H-M   'P 1'
#
loop_
_entity.id
_entity.type
_entity.pdbx_description
1 polymer ?
#
loop_
_entity_poly.entity_id
_entity_poly.type
_entity_poly.pdbx_seq_one_letter_code
_entity_poly.pdbx_strand_id
1 'polypeptide(L)'
;MHHIVRSYHPFIYWLEVQMDWYGHIPIGTITLFSMLVLGLTLFRISVKTKWPLVLLVSFVIACLFRLLLSQQWAESLQPMLIIVMEAVFIHYIFRVRKLHALLVAFLGSLGYTIYLAIVLFIMPLITHISLDTYFKGLDSSYRALKIVAASLSYLTALVLVKKRLGFTVRIELSSKSAWLPQKNVLLHVFLFAFVLFSLTYYGVTLKITSIFYFAAGLCLLLGWIIYLLYRKEMEDI
;
A
#
# COMPACT_ATOMS: atom_id res chain seq x y z
N MET A 1 29.45 -16.14 38.11
CA MET A 1 28.03 -16.53 38.09
C MET A 1 27.26 -15.51 38.93
N HIS A 2 26.83 -14.40 38.33
CA HIS A 2 25.96 -13.39 38.96
C HIS A 2 24.78 -13.16 38.02
N HIS A 3 23.67 -13.82 38.32
CA HIS A 3 22.38 -13.53 37.70
C HIS A 3 21.87 -12.19 38.25
N ILE A 4 22.03 -11.12 37.47
CA ILE A 4 21.26 -9.89 37.68
C ILE A 4 19.90 -10.11 37.02
N VAL A 5 18.91 -10.48 37.84
CA VAL A 5 17.51 -10.47 37.45
C VAL A 5 17.09 -9.00 37.29
N ARG A 6 17.04 -8.51 36.04
CA ARG A 6 16.38 -7.24 35.72
C ARG A 6 14.88 -7.44 35.84
N SER A 7 14.32 -7.09 36.98
CA SER A 7 12.89 -6.89 37.17
C SER A 7 12.43 -5.67 36.36
N TYR A 8 11.95 -5.88 35.15
CA TYR A 8 11.30 -4.83 34.37
C TYR A 8 9.94 -4.50 35.00
N HIS A 9 9.77 -3.26 35.44
CA HIS A 9 8.54 -2.76 36.07
C HIS A 9 7.40 -2.78 35.02
N PRO A 10 6.24 -3.41 35.30
CA PRO A 10 5.14 -3.55 34.32
C PRO A 10 4.63 -2.20 33.80
N PHE A 11 4.77 -1.12 34.56
CA PHE A 11 4.34 0.23 34.16
C PHE A 11 5.13 0.81 32.97
N ILE A 12 6.43 0.48 32.84
CA ILE A 12 7.28 0.94 31.73
C ILE A 12 6.89 0.22 30.43
N TYR A 13 6.57 -1.07 30.53
CA TYR A 13 6.08 -1.87 29.40
C TYR A 13 4.73 -1.35 28.89
N TRP A 14 3.82 -0.95 29.78
CA TRP A 14 2.54 -0.33 29.40
C TRP A 14 2.71 1.02 28.70
N LEU A 15 3.67 1.84 29.15
CA LEU A 15 3.99 3.14 28.54
C LEU A 15 4.66 3.00 27.16
N GLU A 16 5.59 2.05 27.00
CA GLU A 16 6.21 1.74 25.70
C GLU A 16 5.18 1.20 24.71
N VAL A 17 4.30 0.30 25.14
CA VAL A 17 3.20 -0.18 24.30
C VAL A 17 2.31 0.99 23.91
N GLN A 18 1.83 1.82 24.86
CA GLN A 18 0.97 2.99 24.57
C GLN A 18 1.61 4.00 23.62
N MET A 19 2.88 4.38 23.82
CA MET A 19 3.59 5.32 22.94
C MET A 19 3.71 4.79 21.51
N ASP A 20 3.78 3.47 21.35
CA ASP A 20 3.82 2.83 20.04
C ASP A 20 2.46 2.93 19.32
N TRP A 21 1.32 2.77 20.04
CA TRP A 21 -0.03 2.94 19.47
C TRP A 21 -0.27 4.36 18.90
N TYR A 22 0.12 5.40 19.64
CA TYR A 22 -0.15 6.80 19.26
C TYR A 22 0.56 7.23 17.97
N GLY A 23 1.74 6.67 17.67
CA GLY A 23 2.48 6.99 16.45
C GLY A 23 2.08 6.14 15.24
N HIS A 24 1.73 4.87 15.45
CA HIS A 24 1.48 3.94 14.36
C HIS A 24 0.13 4.11 13.67
N ILE A 25 -0.94 4.40 14.40
CA ILE A 25 -2.28 4.54 13.81
C ILE A 25 -2.35 5.75 12.87
N PRO A 26 -1.90 6.97 13.25
CA PRO A 26 -1.97 8.13 12.36
C PRO A 26 -1.15 7.93 11.09
N ILE A 27 0.04 7.34 11.22
CA ILE A 27 0.93 7.11 10.08
C ILE A 27 0.36 6.02 9.18
N GLY A 28 -0.12 4.91 9.76
CA GLY A 28 -0.85 3.87 9.03
C GLY A 28 -2.03 4.45 8.26
N THR A 29 -2.83 5.29 8.91
CA THR A 29 -3.97 5.98 8.31
C THR A 29 -3.55 6.85 7.12
N ILE A 30 -2.51 7.68 7.27
CA ILE A 30 -2.00 8.53 6.18
C ILE A 30 -1.48 7.69 5.02
N THR A 31 -0.76 6.60 5.31
CA THR A 31 -0.24 5.72 4.25
C THR A 31 -1.35 5.04 3.47
N LEU A 32 -2.33 4.42 4.14
CA LEU A 32 -3.48 3.78 3.52
C LEU A 32 -4.34 4.79 2.75
N PHE A 33 -4.57 5.96 3.34
CA PHE A 33 -5.29 7.03 2.66
C PHE A 33 -4.58 7.45 1.37
N SER A 34 -3.25 7.60 1.40
CA SER A 34 -2.46 7.96 0.23
C SER A 34 -2.50 6.88 -0.87
N MET A 35 -2.46 5.59 -0.49
CA MET A 35 -2.63 4.45 -1.40
C MET A 35 -4.01 4.47 -2.06
N LEU A 36 -5.06 4.61 -1.28
CA LEU A 36 -6.45 4.67 -1.76
C LEU A 36 -6.67 5.86 -2.68
N VAL A 37 -6.20 7.05 -2.32
CA VAL A 37 -6.34 8.25 -3.15
C VAL A 37 -5.59 8.08 -4.47
N LEU A 38 -4.35 7.57 -4.43
CA LEU A 38 -3.57 7.32 -5.65
C LEU A 38 -4.27 6.30 -6.56
N GLY A 39 -4.73 5.18 -5.99
CA GLY A 39 -5.49 4.17 -6.74
C GLY A 39 -6.76 4.74 -7.37
N LEU A 40 -7.61 5.40 -6.57
CA LEU A 40 -8.87 5.98 -7.05
C LEU A 40 -8.63 7.02 -8.15
N THR A 41 -7.60 7.85 -8.00
CA THR A 41 -7.26 8.88 -9.00
C THR A 41 -6.66 8.30 -10.28
N LEU A 42 -5.84 7.24 -10.19
CA LEU A 42 -5.34 6.50 -11.37
C LEU A 42 -6.48 5.96 -12.24
N PHE A 43 -7.61 5.60 -11.63
CA PHE A 43 -8.81 5.11 -12.32
C PHE A 43 -9.89 6.18 -12.51
N ARG A 44 -9.54 7.45 -12.32
CA ARG A 44 -10.44 8.62 -12.46
C ARG A 44 -11.74 8.52 -11.65
N ILE A 45 -11.71 7.78 -10.53
CA ILE A 45 -12.85 7.69 -9.61
C ILE A 45 -12.83 8.94 -8.73
N SER A 46 -13.93 9.70 -8.76
CA SER A 46 -14.02 10.96 -8.03
C SER A 46 -14.06 10.74 -6.51
N VAL A 47 -13.07 11.30 -5.82
CA VAL A 47 -12.97 11.26 -4.35
C VAL A 47 -13.65 12.48 -3.69
N LYS A 48 -13.96 13.54 -4.45
CA LYS A 48 -14.34 14.87 -3.91
C LYS A 48 -15.47 14.86 -2.88
N THR A 49 -16.49 14.02 -3.06
CA THR A 49 -17.66 13.98 -2.16
C THR A 49 -17.58 12.86 -1.12
N LYS A 50 -16.64 11.94 -1.28
CA LYS A 50 -16.49 10.73 -0.43
C LYS A 50 -15.16 10.69 0.31
N TRP A 51 -14.34 11.74 0.25
CA TRP A 51 -13.06 11.82 0.93
C TRP A 51 -13.13 11.56 2.45
N PRO A 52 -14.18 12.00 3.20
CA PRO A 52 -14.27 11.72 4.62
C PRO A 52 -14.48 10.22 4.88
N LEU A 53 -15.25 9.55 4.01
CA LEU A 53 -15.46 8.10 4.09
C LEU A 53 -14.16 7.34 3.76
N VAL A 54 -13.39 7.79 2.76
CA VAL A 54 -12.09 7.18 2.42
C VAL A 54 -11.11 7.33 3.59
N LEU A 55 -11.09 8.49 4.24
CA LEU A 55 -10.26 8.73 5.42
C LEU A 55 -10.69 7.86 6.61
N LEU A 56 -12.00 7.77 6.87
CA LEU A 56 -12.55 6.91 7.92
C LEU A 56 -12.20 5.44 7.70
N VAL A 57 -12.34 4.95 6.46
CA VAL A 57 -11.94 3.59 6.08
C VAL A 57 -10.46 3.37 6.34
N SER A 58 -9.61 4.29 5.90
CA SER A 58 -8.16 4.20 6.12
C SER A 58 -7.82 4.10 7.60
N PHE A 59 -8.52 4.88 8.43
CA PHE A 59 -8.39 4.84 9.89
C PHE A 59 -8.86 3.50 10.47
N VAL A 60 -10.02 3.02 10.08
CA VAL A 60 -10.57 1.73 10.54
C VAL A 60 -9.65 0.58 10.18
N ILE A 61 -9.14 0.55 8.94
CA ILE A 61 -8.16 -0.45 8.48
C ILE A 61 -6.89 -0.34 9.32
N ALA A 62 -6.33 0.86 9.52
CA ALA A 62 -5.13 1.04 10.35
C ALA A 62 -5.32 0.49 11.78
N CYS A 63 -6.47 0.77 12.40
CA CYS A 63 -6.82 0.26 13.73
C CYS A 63 -6.97 -1.26 13.75
N LEU A 64 -7.70 -1.85 12.80
CA LEU A 64 -7.90 -3.30 12.70
C LEU A 64 -6.57 -4.04 12.52
N PHE A 65 -5.72 -3.57 11.61
CA PHE A 65 -4.43 -4.20 11.36
C PHE A 65 -3.48 -4.05 12.53
N ARG A 66 -3.56 -2.95 13.31
CA ARG A 66 -2.80 -2.83 14.54
C ARG A 66 -3.26 -3.82 15.62
N LEU A 67 -4.56 -4.10 15.71
CA LEU A 67 -5.12 -5.13 16.60
C LEU A 67 -4.70 -6.54 16.14
N LEU A 68 -4.73 -6.81 14.84
CA LEU A 68 -4.34 -8.09 14.24
C LEU A 68 -2.83 -8.38 14.32
N LEU A 69 -1.99 -7.34 14.30
CA LEU A 69 -0.53 -7.43 14.49
C LEU A 69 -0.13 -8.01 15.87
N SER A 70 -1.05 -8.15 16.81
CA SER A 70 -0.81 -8.91 18.05
C SER A 70 -0.63 -10.42 17.81
N GLN A 71 -0.90 -10.91 16.60
CA GLN A 71 -0.72 -12.31 16.22
C GLN A 71 0.42 -12.49 15.21
N GLN A 72 1.48 -13.18 15.62
CA GLN A 72 2.71 -13.43 14.83
C GLN A 72 2.47 -14.01 13.43
N TRP A 73 1.35 -14.70 13.22
CA TRP A 73 1.09 -15.43 11.97
C TRP A 73 0.53 -14.47 10.90
N ALA A 74 0.03 -13.31 11.34
CA ALA A 74 -0.58 -12.30 10.49
C ALA A 74 0.43 -11.40 9.78
N GLU A 75 1.70 -11.39 10.20
CA GLU A 75 2.73 -10.49 9.65
C GLU A 75 3.02 -10.74 8.16
N SER A 76 3.01 -12.01 7.73
CA SER A 76 3.29 -12.39 6.34
C SER A 76 2.13 -12.13 5.37
N LEU A 77 0.89 -12.19 5.86
CA LEU A 77 -0.34 -12.00 5.07
C LEU A 77 -0.86 -10.56 5.12
N GLN A 78 -0.31 -9.73 6.00
CA GLN A 78 -0.74 -8.35 6.21
C GLN A 78 -0.87 -7.52 4.93
N PRO A 79 0.12 -7.45 4.01
CA PRO A 79 -0.01 -6.63 2.81
C PRO A 79 -1.15 -7.11 1.90
N MET A 80 -1.36 -8.43 1.76
CA MET A 80 -2.47 -8.97 1.00
C MET A 80 -3.81 -8.57 1.61
N LEU A 81 -3.95 -8.77 2.92
CA LEU A 81 -5.18 -8.49 3.64
C LEU A 81 -5.54 -6.99 3.58
N ILE A 82 -4.54 -6.10 3.68
CA ILE A 82 -4.75 -4.66 3.53
C ILE A 82 -5.36 -4.34 2.17
N ILE A 83 -4.75 -4.84 1.08
CA ILE A 83 -5.22 -4.57 -0.28
C ILE A 83 -6.61 -5.16 -0.51
N VAL A 84 -6.88 -6.36 -0.01
CA VAL A 84 -8.21 -6.99 -0.11
C VAL A 84 -9.25 -6.18 0.65
N MET A 85 -8.94 -5.72 1.86
CA MET A 85 -9.86 -4.89 2.64
C MET A 85 -10.13 -3.55 1.96
N GLU A 86 -9.09 -2.86 1.46
CA GLU A 86 -9.24 -1.64 0.67
C GLU A 86 -10.13 -1.87 -0.56
N ALA A 87 -9.91 -2.97 -1.29
CA ALA A 87 -10.73 -3.34 -2.44
C ALA A 87 -12.20 -3.56 -2.08
N VAL A 88 -12.48 -4.23 -0.94
CA VAL A 88 -13.84 -4.41 -0.42
C VAL A 88 -14.50 -3.06 -0.15
N PHE A 89 -13.81 -2.14 0.53
CA PHE A 89 -14.35 -0.80 0.78
C PHE A 89 -14.56 0.01 -0.50
N ILE A 90 -13.64 -0.05 -1.46
CA ILE A 90 -13.81 0.60 -2.77
C ILE A 90 -15.05 0.07 -3.47
N HIS A 91 -15.24 -1.26 -3.47
CA HIS A 91 -16.42 -1.90 -4.06
C HIS A 91 -17.72 -1.36 -3.44
N TYR A 92 -17.82 -1.31 -2.11
CA TYR A 92 -19.04 -0.86 -1.45
C TYR A 92 -19.28 0.65 -1.54
N ILE A 93 -18.25 1.47 -1.36
CA ILE A 93 -18.38 2.93 -1.33
C ILE A 93 -18.59 3.50 -2.73
N PHE A 94 -17.85 3.01 -3.73
CA PHE A 94 -17.85 3.54 -5.09
C PHE A 94 -18.65 2.69 -6.07
N ARG A 95 -19.20 1.54 -5.64
CA ARG A 95 -19.98 0.59 -6.47
C ARG A 95 -19.20 0.11 -7.71
N VAL A 96 -17.88 0.02 -7.60
CA VAL A 96 -16.98 -0.45 -8.65
C VAL A 96 -16.99 -1.98 -8.67
N ARG A 97 -16.94 -2.64 -9.84
CA ARG A 97 -16.91 -4.11 -9.92
C ARG A 97 -15.73 -4.69 -9.11
N LYS A 98 -15.93 -5.86 -8.49
CA LYS A 98 -14.95 -6.49 -7.56
C LYS A 98 -13.52 -6.54 -8.10
N LEU A 99 -13.34 -6.98 -9.35
CA LEU A 99 -12.03 -7.05 -10.00
C LEU A 99 -11.39 -5.66 -10.18
N HIS A 100 -12.18 -4.67 -10.58
CA HIS A 100 -11.69 -3.30 -10.75
C HIS A 100 -11.35 -2.67 -9.39
N ALA A 101 -12.15 -2.92 -8.35
CA ALA A 101 -11.85 -2.46 -7.01
C ALA A 101 -10.53 -3.05 -6.48
N LEU A 102 -10.26 -4.32 -6.80
CA LEU A 102 -9.01 -5.00 -6.48
C LEU A 102 -7.82 -4.42 -7.25
N LEU A 103 -7.98 -4.15 -8.56
CA LEU A 103 -6.98 -3.47 -9.37
C LEU A 103 -6.66 -2.06 -8.85
N VAL A 104 -7.70 -1.29 -8.46
CA VAL A 104 -7.57 0.06 -7.90
C VAL A 104 -6.75 0.02 -6.60
N ALA A 105 -7.12 -0.86 -5.67
CA ALA A 105 -6.39 -1.00 -4.40
C ALA A 105 -4.95 -1.45 -4.61
N PHE A 106 -4.74 -2.45 -5.47
CA PHE A 106 -3.41 -2.98 -5.75
C PHE A 106 -2.49 -1.95 -6.42
N LEU A 107 -2.94 -1.25 -7.45
CA LEU A 107 -2.13 -0.24 -8.14
C LEU A 107 -1.87 0.99 -7.25
N GLY A 108 -2.82 1.36 -6.40
CA GLY A 108 -2.61 2.38 -5.37
C GLY A 108 -1.51 1.98 -4.38
N SER A 109 -1.58 0.75 -3.86
CA SER A 109 -0.58 0.19 -2.95
C SER A 109 0.80 0.08 -3.62
N LEU A 110 0.86 -0.48 -4.83
CA LEU A 110 2.08 -0.61 -5.63
C LEU A 110 2.73 0.76 -5.91
N GLY A 111 1.93 1.74 -6.31
CA GLY A 111 2.40 3.10 -6.58
C GLY A 111 3.01 3.76 -5.34
N TYR A 112 2.37 3.63 -4.18
CA TYR A 112 2.95 4.08 -2.91
C TYR A 112 4.26 3.34 -2.59
N THR A 113 4.30 2.01 -2.76
CA THR A 113 5.51 1.22 -2.48
C THR A 113 6.68 1.63 -3.38
N ILE A 114 6.42 1.98 -4.64
CA ILE A 114 7.41 2.55 -5.55
C ILE A 114 7.95 3.89 -5.01
N TYR A 115 7.07 4.80 -4.57
CA TYR A 115 7.52 6.06 -3.96
C TYR A 115 8.33 5.84 -2.69
N LEU A 116 7.91 4.91 -1.83
CA LEU A 116 8.66 4.56 -0.62
C LEU A 116 10.05 4.00 -0.98
N ALA A 117 10.14 3.16 -2.01
CA ALA A 117 11.42 2.64 -2.49
C ALA A 117 12.32 3.74 -3.03
N ILE A 118 11.79 4.65 -3.85
CA ILE A 118 12.54 5.82 -4.36
C ILE A 118 13.08 6.67 -3.21
N VAL A 119 12.24 6.98 -2.21
CA VAL A 119 12.65 7.74 -1.03
C VAL A 119 13.77 7.01 -0.28
N LEU A 120 13.64 5.71 -0.07
CA LEU A 120 14.66 4.90 0.61
C LEU A 120 15.97 4.79 -0.18
N PHE A 121 15.94 4.85 -1.52
CA PHE A 121 17.17 4.87 -2.33
C PHE A 121 17.85 6.25 -2.32
N ILE A 122 17.08 7.33 -2.33
CA ILE A 122 17.62 8.68 -2.38
C ILE A 122 18.19 9.11 -1.02
N MET A 123 17.57 8.70 0.09
CA MET A 123 17.94 9.18 1.43
C MET A 123 19.40 8.86 1.85
N PRO A 124 19.94 7.67 1.61
CA PRO A 124 21.36 7.38 1.84
C PRO A 124 22.31 8.26 1.02
N LEU A 125 21.91 8.69 -0.19
CA LEU A 125 22.73 9.55 -1.05
C LEU A 125 22.84 10.98 -0.49
N ILE A 126 21.83 11.45 0.24
CA ILE A 126 21.78 12.79 0.82
C ILE A 126 22.41 12.82 2.22
N THR A 127 22.08 11.85 3.05
CA THR A 127 22.46 11.84 4.47
C THR A 127 23.76 11.10 4.75
N HIS A 128 24.28 10.36 3.77
CA HIS A 128 25.41 9.44 3.92
C HIS A 128 25.19 8.34 4.98
N ILE A 129 23.95 8.12 5.42
CA ILE A 129 23.57 7.07 6.38
C ILE A 129 23.24 5.79 5.61
N SER A 130 23.73 4.65 6.11
CA SER A 130 23.45 3.35 5.48
C SER A 130 21.96 2.99 5.52
N LEU A 131 21.48 2.32 4.47
CA LEU A 131 20.09 1.89 4.33
C LEU A 131 19.64 0.99 5.50
N ASP A 132 20.53 0.13 6.00
CA ASP A 132 20.33 -0.69 7.21
C ASP A 132 19.99 0.15 8.45
N THR A 133 20.57 1.33 8.60
CA THR A 133 20.32 2.21 9.74
C THR A 133 18.88 2.75 9.72
N TYR A 134 18.29 2.97 8.55
CA TYR A 134 16.87 3.36 8.43
C TYR A 134 15.91 2.21 8.80
N PHE A 135 16.34 0.96 8.63
CA PHE A 135 15.56 -0.22 9.04
C PHE A 135 15.79 -0.61 10.51
N LYS A 136 16.97 -0.29 11.07
CA LYS A 136 17.36 -0.58 12.47
C LYS A 136 16.99 0.52 13.46
N GLY A 137 17.01 1.79 13.02
CA GLY A 137 16.62 2.95 13.83
C GLY A 137 15.12 2.93 14.04
N LEU A 138 14.68 2.34 15.16
CA LEU A 138 13.29 2.15 15.51
C LEU A 138 12.46 3.42 15.24
N ASP A 139 11.52 3.24 14.35
CA ASP A 139 10.29 4.00 14.18
C ASP A 139 10.38 5.45 13.68
N SER A 140 11.11 6.38 14.29
CA SER A 140 10.92 7.81 13.97
C SER A 140 11.37 8.23 12.56
N SER A 141 12.57 7.81 12.14
CA SER A 141 13.12 8.15 10.82
C SER A 141 12.33 7.46 9.71
N TYR A 142 12.04 6.16 9.84
CA TYR A 142 11.25 5.41 8.88
C TYR A 142 9.80 5.94 8.77
N ARG A 143 9.20 6.37 9.88
CA ARG A 143 7.91 7.07 9.93
C ARG A 143 7.95 8.36 9.10
N ALA A 144 9.00 9.16 9.24
CA ALA A 144 9.18 10.37 8.42
C ALA A 144 9.29 10.04 6.93
N LEU A 145 10.06 9.00 6.56
CA LEU A 145 10.16 8.55 5.15
C LEU A 145 8.82 8.09 4.57
N LYS A 146 8.00 7.41 5.36
CA LYS A 146 6.62 7.04 4.95
C LYS A 146 5.74 8.24 4.69
N ILE A 147 5.87 9.31 5.49
CA ILE A 147 5.13 10.57 5.29
C ILE A 147 5.60 11.29 4.02
N VAL A 148 6.91 11.29 3.74
CA VAL A 148 7.47 11.84 2.50
C VAL A 148 6.93 11.07 1.30
N ALA A 149 6.95 9.75 1.34
CA ALA A 149 6.39 8.90 0.28
C ALA A 149 4.88 9.13 0.09
N ALA A 150 4.12 9.24 1.18
CA ALA A 150 2.69 9.55 1.14
C ALA A 150 2.43 10.92 0.50
N SER A 151 3.22 11.94 0.85
CA SER A 151 3.15 13.28 0.26
C SER A 151 3.42 13.25 -1.24
N LEU A 152 4.45 12.52 -1.69
CA LEU A 152 4.75 12.34 -3.11
C LEU A 152 3.60 11.64 -3.86
N SER A 153 3.03 10.59 -3.27
CA SER A 153 1.89 9.90 -3.88
C SER A 153 0.66 10.80 -4.01
N TYR A 154 0.41 11.66 -3.02
CA TYR A 154 -0.68 12.62 -3.05
C TYR A 154 -0.44 13.73 -4.08
N LEU A 155 0.80 14.23 -4.20
CA LEU A 155 1.18 15.17 -5.25
C LEU A 155 0.95 14.58 -6.64
N THR A 156 1.30 13.31 -6.84
CA THR A 156 1.03 12.60 -8.09
C THR A 156 -0.46 12.48 -8.35
N ALA A 157 -1.25 12.11 -7.34
CA ALA A 157 -2.71 12.07 -7.45
C ALA A 157 -3.29 13.45 -7.85
N LEU A 158 -2.78 14.54 -7.29
CA LEU A 158 -3.17 15.91 -7.66
C LEU A 158 -2.82 16.23 -9.12
N VAL A 159 -1.62 15.86 -9.58
CA VAL A 159 -1.20 16.04 -10.97
C VAL A 159 -2.09 15.24 -11.91
N LEU A 160 -2.40 13.97 -11.59
CA LEU A 160 -3.30 13.12 -12.37
C LEU A 160 -4.68 13.77 -12.51
N VAL A 161 -5.26 14.26 -11.42
CA VAL A 161 -6.55 14.95 -11.43
C VAL A 161 -6.50 16.24 -12.26
N LYS A 162 -5.48 17.08 -12.05
CA LYS A 162 -5.34 18.37 -12.75
C LYS A 162 -5.15 18.20 -14.25
N LYS A 163 -4.36 17.19 -14.65
CA LYS A 163 -4.09 16.88 -16.06
C LYS A 163 -5.11 15.92 -16.67
N ARG A 164 -6.14 15.50 -15.91
CA ARG A 164 -7.14 14.50 -16.32
C ARG A 164 -6.49 13.23 -16.89
N LEU A 165 -5.41 12.78 -16.28
CA LEU A 165 -4.69 11.56 -16.65
C LEU A 165 -5.26 10.36 -15.88
N GLY A 166 -4.96 9.15 -16.36
CA GLY A 166 -5.44 7.91 -15.76
C GLY A 166 -6.46 7.18 -16.63
N PHE A 167 -6.90 6.03 -16.15
CA PHE A 167 -7.82 5.14 -16.81
C PHE A 167 -9.27 5.52 -16.55
N THR A 168 -10.11 5.51 -17.58
CA THR A 168 -11.55 5.77 -17.42
C THR A 168 -12.26 4.45 -17.12
N VAL A 169 -12.62 4.21 -15.86
CA VAL A 169 -13.49 3.07 -15.53
C VAL A 169 -14.93 3.42 -15.92
N ARG A 170 -15.49 2.71 -16.90
CA ARG A 170 -16.95 2.78 -17.12
C ARG A 170 -17.65 2.13 -15.93
N ILE A 171 -18.33 2.95 -15.13
CA ILE A 171 -19.28 2.49 -14.11
C ILE A 171 -20.51 1.99 -14.87
N GLU A 172 -20.44 0.77 -15.40
CA GLU A 172 -21.56 0.17 -16.11
C GLU A 172 -22.68 -0.17 -15.12
N LEU A 173 -23.79 0.55 -15.23
CA LEU A 173 -25.06 0.30 -14.53
C LEU A 173 -25.82 -0.92 -15.09
N SER A 174 -25.27 -1.70 -16.02
CA SER A 174 -26.01 -2.73 -16.74
C SER A 174 -25.42 -4.13 -16.60
N SER A 175 -26.33 -5.09 -16.45
CA SER A 175 -26.22 -6.43 -15.86
C SER A 175 -25.78 -7.54 -16.81
N LYS A 176 -25.21 -7.24 -17.98
CA LYS A 176 -24.80 -8.26 -18.95
C LYS A 176 -23.51 -7.86 -19.69
N SER A 177 -22.39 -7.76 -18.99
CA SER A 177 -21.07 -7.78 -19.64
C SER A 177 -20.62 -9.23 -19.68
N ALA A 178 -20.71 -9.83 -20.86
CA ALA A 178 -20.21 -11.17 -21.14
C ALA A 178 -18.77 -11.32 -20.62
N TRP A 179 -18.52 -12.49 -20.05
CA TRP A 179 -17.24 -12.91 -19.49
C TRP A 179 -16.26 -13.11 -20.66
N LEU A 180 -15.63 -12.02 -21.13
CA LEU A 180 -14.66 -12.07 -22.21
C LEU A 180 -13.42 -12.88 -21.79
N PRO A 181 -12.91 -13.82 -22.61
CA PRO A 181 -11.76 -14.66 -22.28
C PRO A 181 -10.48 -13.88 -21.97
N GLN A 182 -10.35 -12.65 -22.46
CA GLN A 182 -9.23 -11.74 -22.19
C GLN A 182 -9.19 -11.26 -20.73
N LYS A 183 -10.36 -11.18 -20.05
CA LYS A 183 -10.46 -10.87 -18.61
C LYS A 183 -9.83 -11.96 -17.74
N ASN A 184 -9.82 -13.21 -18.20
CA ASN A 184 -9.20 -14.31 -17.46
C ASN A 184 -7.68 -14.19 -17.48
N VAL A 185 -7.06 -13.85 -18.60
CA VAL A 185 -5.61 -13.64 -18.68
C VAL A 185 -5.19 -12.48 -17.78
N LEU A 186 -5.90 -11.35 -17.83
CA LEU A 186 -5.63 -10.22 -16.93
C LEU A 186 -5.75 -10.65 -15.45
N LEU A 187 -6.79 -11.40 -15.10
CA LEU A 187 -6.99 -11.89 -13.73
C LEU A 187 -5.84 -12.80 -13.27
N HIS A 188 -5.35 -13.72 -14.11
CA HIS A 188 -4.25 -14.61 -13.74
C HIS A 188 -2.94 -13.84 -13.60
N VAL A 189 -2.62 -12.95 -14.55
CA VAL A 189 -1.42 -12.09 -14.46
C VAL A 189 -1.50 -11.20 -13.23
N PHE A 190 -2.68 -10.66 -12.93
CA PHE A 190 -2.91 -9.85 -11.75
C PHE A 190 -2.71 -10.65 -10.45
N LEU A 191 -3.30 -11.86 -10.35
CA LEU A 191 -3.13 -12.71 -9.18
C LEU A 191 -1.67 -13.11 -8.97
N PHE A 192 -0.97 -13.45 -10.05
CA PHE A 192 0.46 -13.73 -10.01
C PHE A 192 1.26 -12.52 -9.53
N ALA A 193 0.99 -11.33 -10.09
CA ALA A 193 1.61 -10.08 -9.67
C ALA A 193 1.31 -9.74 -8.21
N PHE A 194 0.09 -10.00 -7.75
CA PHE A 194 -0.35 -9.76 -6.38
C PHE A 194 0.39 -10.65 -5.37
N VAL A 195 0.51 -11.95 -5.69
CA VAL A 195 1.30 -12.90 -4.90
C VAL A 195 2.77 -12.48 -4.89
N LEU A 196 3.34 -12.16 -6.05
CA LEU A 196 4.74 -11.79 -6.17
C LEU A 196 5.04 -10.49 -5.41
N PHE A 197 4.18 -9.48 -5.52
CA PHE A 197 4.28 -8.24 -4.75
C PHE A 197 4.26 -8.51 -3.24
N SER A 198 3.38 -9.39 -2.79
CA SER A 198 3.24 -9.71 -1.36
C SER A 198 4.45 -10.45 -0.80
N LEU A 199 4.97 -11.43 -1.55
CA LEU A 199 6.22 -12.12 -1.22
C LEU A 199 7.40 -11.16 -1.18
N THR A 200 7.45 -10.24 -2.14
CA THR A 200 8.48 -9.22 -2.26
C THR A 200 8.43 -8.24 -1.08
N TYR A 201 7.25 -7.75 -0.74
CA TYR A 201 7.03 -6.89 0.42
C TYR A 201 7.43 -7.60 1.72
N TYR A 202 7.07 -8.87 1.88
CA TYR A 202 7.46 -9.67 3.03
C TYR A 202 8.98 -9.85 3.11
N GLY A 203 9.64 -10.17 2.00
CA GLY A 203 11.11 -10.25 1.93
C GLY A 203 11.79 -8.94 2.35
N VAL A 204 11.20 -7.79 2.02
CA VAL A 204 11.67 -6.47 2.48
C VAL A 204 11.43 -6.26 3.99
N THR A 205 10.29 -6.71 4.53
CA THR A 205 10.01 -6.59 5.98
C THR A 205 10.98 -7.40 6.84
N LEU A 206 11.61 -8.44 6.30
CA LEU A 206 12.70 -9.18 6.95
C LEU A 206 14.02 -8.38 7.03
N LYS A 207 14.03 -7.12 6.57
CA LYS A 207 15.16 -6.17 6.65
C LYS A 207 16.45 -6.65 5.99
N ILE A 208 16.33 -7.51 4.97
CA ILE A 208 17.48 -7.99 4.19
C ILE A 208 17.73 -7.01 3.06
N THR A 209 18.78 -6.20 3.19
CA THR A 209 19.11 -5.10 2.26
C THR A 209 19.40 -5.56 0.84
N SER A 210 19.97 -6.75 0.65
CA SER A 210 20.20 -7.32 -0.69
C SER A 210 18.90 -7.63 -1.45
N ILE A 211 17.85 -8.04 -0.73
CA ILE A 211 16.53 -8.37 -1.31
C ILE A 211 15.79 -7.09 -1.72
N PHE A 212 16.07 -5.95 -1.06
CA PHE A 212 15.38 -4.69 -1.30
C PHE A 212 15.56 -4.14 -2.72
N TYR A 213 16.77 -4.19 -3.27
CA TYR A 213 17.04 -3.71 -4.63
C TYR A 213 16.31 -4.54 -5.69
N PHE A 214 16.36 -5.87 -5.53
CA PHE A 214 15.68 -6.81 -6.43
C PHE A 214 14.16 -6.67 -6.33
N ALA A 215 13.65 -6.51 -5.11
CA ALA A 215 12.26 -6.26 -4.81
C ALA A 215 11.71 -5.00 -5.49
N ALA A 216 12.43 -3.88 -5.38
CA ALA A 216 12.02 -2.62 -6.01
C ALA A 216 12.00 -2.73 -7.54
N GLY A 217 13.00 -3.37 -8.14
CA GLY A 217 13.05 -3.62 -9.58
C GLY A 217 11.87 -4.47 -10.08
N LEU A 218 11.54 -5.54 -9.34
CA LEU A 218 10.38 -6.39 -9.63
C LEU A 218 9.05 -5.63 -9.55
N CYS A 219 8.87 -4.78 -8.54
CA CYS A 219 7.67 -3.95 -8.39
C CYS A 219 7.47 -2.99 -9.57
N LEU A 220 8.56 -2.37 -10.07
CA LEU A 220 8.50 -1.50 -11.25
C LEU A 220 8.11 -2.28 -12.51
N LEU A 221 8.71 -3.45 -12.72
CA LEU A 221 8.42 -4.31 -13.86
C LEU A 221 6.98 -4.84 -13.82
N LEU A 222 6.49 -5.26 -12.65
CA LEU A 222 5.10 -5.67 -12.46
C LEU A 222 4.11 -4.52 -12.74
N GLY A 223 4.40 -3.33 -12.22
CA GLY A 223 3.58 -2.15 -12.47
C GLY A 223 3.52 -1.79 -13.95
N TRP A 224 4.65 -1.91 -14.64
CA TRP A 224 4.74 -1.69 -16.08
C TRP A 224 3.92 -2.72 -16.88
N ILE A 225 4.04 -4.01 -16.57
CA ILE A 225 3.29 -5.09 -17.24
C ILE A 225 1.78 -4.89 -17.04
N ILE A 226 1.33 -4.61 -15.82
CA ILE A 226 -0.08 -4.37 -15.54
C ILE A 226 -0.58 -3.12 -16.26
N TYR A 227 0.22 -2.05 -16.28
CA TYR A 227 -0.12 -0.83 -17.02
C TYR A 227 -0.31 -1.12 -18.52
N LEU A 228 0.61 -1.85 -19.15
CA LEU A 228 0.52 -2.21 -20.56
C LEU A 228 -0.68 -3.12 -20.86
N LEU A 229 -0.92 -4.14 -20.04
CA LEU A 229 -2.05 -5.06 -20.20
C LEU A 229 -3.39 -4.35 -20.04
N TYR A 230 -3.52 -3.50 -19.02
CA TYR A 230 -4.74 -2.75 -18.76
C TYR A 230 -4.98 -1.67 -19.83
N ARG A 231 -3.92 -1.02 -20.32
CA ARG A 231 -4.01 -0.09 -21.46
C ARG A 231 -4.52 -0.80 -22.71
N LYS A 232 -3.97 -1.97 -23.03
CA LYS A 232 -4.42 -2.78 -24.16
C LYS A 232 -5.90 -3.15 -24.04
N GLU A 233 -6.35 -3.57 -22.86
CA GLU A 233 -7.77 -3.90 -22.62
C GLU A 233 -8.70 -2.69 -22.79
N MET A 234 -8.21 -1.46 -22.60
CA MET A 234 -8.97 -0.23 -22.82
C MET A 234 -8.94 0.28 -24.27
N GLU A 235 -7.93 -0.07 -25.06
CA GLU A 235 -7.80 0.31 -26.48
C GLU A 235 -8.55 -0.67 -27.41
N ASP A 236 -8.71 -1.94 -27.01
CA ASP A 236 -9.41 -3.00 -27.77
C ASP A 236 -10.97 -2.95 -27.63
N ILE A 237 -11.55 -1.94 -26.97
CA ILE A 237 -13.01 -1.75 -26.73
C ILE A 237 -13.53 -0.51 -27.45
#